data_AF-A0A2A3ESQ3-F1
#
_entry.id   AF-A0A2A3ESQ3-F1
#
_cell.length_a   1.000
_cell.length_b   1.000
_cell.length_c   1.000
_cell.angle_alpha   90.00
_cell.angle_beta   90.00
_cell.angle_gamma   90.00
#
_symmetry.space_group_name_H-M   'P 1'
#
loop_
_entity.id
_entity.type
_entity.pdbx_description
1 polymer ?
#
loop_
_entity_poly.entity_id
_entity_poly.type
_entity_poly.pdbx_seq_one_letter_code
_entity_poly.pdbx_strand_id
1 'polypeptide(L)'
;MFNNLCGCSAFGHSCFGGHGKRFDPNIQEKMLQDDDTITNRHREIEDLNSRNEFDVSDKKFGGQTEILSSQSHHQDSSRFNPFALSFIVRQWIQTSLLVQQGQQWIITWFAEARQVFYKLYNNQNIQNIKEIVQHLFIWIEKTWEHLQFQYYNIHFNITGFYRQIKTFYNNEVSNRELAFCLAGLVVGTLLGYYIRITWEHVPRHMHHIKAIICHHYIGIEGVSMIDDAEMPMIERSNELLVQVKAASVNVVDTKICNGYSKIYRRLLNYGKHKELPVTLGRDCTGVIVGIGQNVINFDIGDEVFLAVPSWAPGTMAEYIVVPESQAVKRPKLFTFEASASLPYNGCLAWDALINRSTIQEGDAKGKRVLIYGGNTPVGCILTQLVKLWGGYVLTICTPNAIPVSKALGADNVISLDNSNIEKELQLHDKFDVIFYTGGEPIDEHILKQNLIPYGSYVSTVPEQLISDSLGFIFRSIFAGCVRVKLLVQYVFGFNMHQWKEGSKINTAYLQALCDLADADQLQMVVDRVYGPYNIEQALHHILDPNAIGSTIITFQ
;
A
#
# COMPACT_ATOMS: atom_id res chain seq x y z
N MET A 1 -31.11 43.62 -44.60
CA MET A 1 -30.16 44.62 -45.14
C MET A 1 -29.01 44.71 -44.15
N PHE A 2 -27.76 44.30 -44.36
CA PHE A 2 -26.89 43.81 -45.44
C PHE A 2 -25.97 42.76 -44.76
N ASN A 3 -25.90 41.48 -45.16
CA ASN A 3 -25.03 40.87 -46.19
C ASN A 3 -23.55 41.28 -46.22
N ASN A 4 -22.65 40.35 -45.84
CA ASN A 4 -21.56 39.73 -46.65
C ASN A 4 -20.64 38.91 -45.72
N LEU A 5 -20.47 37.59 -45.83
CA LEU A 5 -19.87 36.70 -46.86
C LEU A 5 -18.33 36.52 -46.79
N CYS A 6 -17.95 35.24 -46.78
CA CYS A 6 -16.66 34.59 -47.08
C CYS A 6 -15.50 34.69 -46.05
N GLY A 7 -14.72 33.63 -45.80
CA GLY A 7 -14.49 32.45 -46.63
C GLY A 7 -13.96 31.20 -45.93
N CYS A 8 -14.14 30.09 -46.64
CA CYS A 8 -13.63 28.75 -46.40
C CYS A 8 -12.13 28.61 -46.71
N SER A 9 -11.44 27.76 -45.95
CA SER A 9 -10.36 26.87 -46.38
C SER A 9 -10.43 25.64 -45.45
N ALA A 10 -10.77 24.42 -45.85
CA ALA A 10 -10.25 23.55 -46.91
C ALA A 10 -8.77 23.18 -46.73
N PHE A 11 -8.50 22.23 -45.83
CA PHE A 11 -7.43 21.24 -45.98
C PHE A 11 -7.93 19.88 -45.51
N GLY A 12 -8.02 18.94 -46.44
CA GLY A 12 -8.38 17.55 -46.20
C GLY A 12 -7.18 16.61 -46.35
N HIS A 13 -7.48 15.33 -46.06
CA HIS A 13 -6.66 14.12 -46.17
C HIS A 13 -5.63 13.92 -45.04
N SER A 14 -5.69 12.83 -44.27
CA SER A 14 -5.62 11.45 -44.76
C SER A 14 -6.49 10.44 -44.00
N CYS A 15 -7.20 9.63 -44.78
CA CYS A 15 -7.74 8.34 -44.37
C CYS A 15 -6.63 7.29 -44.46
N PHE A 16 -6.51 6.40 -43.47
CA PHE A 16 -5.94 5.07 -43.70
C PHE A 16 -6.88 4.02 -43.11
N GLY A 17 -7.36 3.16 -43.99
CA GLY A 17 -8.29 2.09 -43.69
C GLY A 17 -7.62 0.81 -43.21
N GLY A 18 -8.45 0.04 -42.52
CA GLY A 18 -8.52 -1.43 -42.44
C GLY A 18 -7.33 -2.30 -42.86
N HIS A 19 -6.88 -3.10 -41.88
CA HIS A 19 -6.54 -4.49 -42.16
C HIS A 19 -7.10 -5.39 -41.06
N GLY A 20 -8.15 -6.14 -41.40
CA GLY A 20 -8.54 -7.33 -40.65
C GLY A 20 -7.61 -8.50 -40.97
N LYS A 21 -7.27 -9.29 -39.96
CA LYS A 21 -6.81 -10.67 -40.11
C LYS A 21 -7.50 -11.55 -39.07
N ARG A 22 -8.38 -12.40 -39.56
CA ARG A 22 -8.82 -13.68 -38.95
C ARG A 22 -7.83 -14.75 -39.41
N PHE A 23 -7.36 -15.61 -38.51
CA PHE A 23 -6.95 -17.02 -38.72
C PHE A 23 -6.65 -17.58 -37.30
N ASP A 24 -7.58 -18.30 -36.68
CA ASP A 24 -7.89 -19.75 -36.76
C ASP A 24 -7.02 -20.59 -35.78
N PRO A 25 -7.61 -21.34 -34.81
CA PRO A 25 -6.90 -22.01 -33.72
C PRO A 25 -6.71 -23.50 -34.01
N ASN A 26 -5.48 -23.99 -34.14
CA ASN A 26 -5.13 -25.42 -34.03
C ASN A 26 -3.61 -25.63 -34.09
N ILE A 27 -2.91 -25.45 -32.95
CA ILE A 27 -1.58 -26.05 -32.73
C ILE A 27 -1.49 -26.45 -31.26
N GLN A 28 -2.10 -27.59 -30.93
CA GLN A 28 -1.94 -28.26 -29.65
C GLN A 28 -1.96 -29.77 -29.89
N GLU A 29 -0.93 -30.29 -30.56
CA GLU A 29 -0.62 -31.74 -30.66
C GLU A 29 0.66 -31.93 -31.49
N LYS A 30 1.81 -31.88 -30.82
CA LYS A 30 3.09 -32.47 -31.24
C LYS A 30 4.13 -32.07 -30.21
N MET A 31 4.37 -32.91 -29.20
CA MET A 31 5.63 -33.11 -28.46
C MET A 31 5.38 -34.10 -27.31
N LEU A 32 4.82 -35.27 -27.63
CA LEU A 32 4.73 -36.44 -26.76
C LEU A 32 4.93 -37.67 -27.65
N GLN A 33 6.18 -37.93 -28.02
CA GLN A 33 6.71 -39.20 -28.52
C GLN A 33 8.17 -38.97 -28.87
N ASP A 34 9.02 -39.87 -28.37
CA ASP A 34 10.49 -39.95 -28.37
C ASP A 34 10.96 -39.81 -26.91
N ASP A 35 11.55 -40.77 -26.21
CA ASP A 35 12.00 -42.15 -26.43
C ASP A 35 12.64 -42.48 -25.04
N ASP A 36 12.18 -43.37 -24.16
CA ASP A 36 11.98 -44.81 -24.27
C ASP A 36 13.02 -45.55 -25.11
N THR A 37 14.29 -45.27 -24.84
CA THR A 37 15.38 -46.17 -25.19
C THR A 37 16.38 -46.36 -24.03
N ILE A 38 16.59 -47.65 -23.69
CA ILE A 38 17.77 -48.23 -23.04
C ILE A 38 17.70 -48.37 -21.50
N THR A 39 16.81 -49.28 -21.08
CA THR A 39 17.12 -50.22 -19.99
C THR A 39 17.69 -51.48 -20.65
N ASN A 40 19.00 -51.69 -20.62
CA ASN A 40 19.67 -53.01 -20.67
C ASN A 40 21.18 -52.85 -20.90
N ARG A 41 21.95 -52.89 -19.81
CA ARG A 41 23.29 -53.53 -19.75
C ARG A 41 23.68 -53.70 -18.29
N HIS A 42 23.31 -54.85 -17.76
CA HIS A 42 23.93 -55.44 -16.57
C HIS A 42 25.23 -56.16 -16.99
N ARG A 43 26.23 -56.11 -16.09
CA ARG A 43 27.47 -56.92 -15.98
C ARG A 43 28.69 -56.51 -16.80
N GLU A 44 29.72 -56.07 -16.07
CA GLU A 44 31.15 -56.41 -16.16
C GLU A 44 31.80 -55.86 -14.87
N ILE A 45 32.05 -56.69 -13.83
CA ILE A 45 33.33 -57.38 -13.51
C ILE A 45 34.42 -56.35 -13.13
N GLU A 46 34.70 -56.13 -11.84
CA GLU A 46 35.75 -56.82 -11.05
C GLU A 46 37.10 -56.95 -11.79
N ASP A 47 37.97 -55.95 -11.68
CA ASP A 47 39.39 -56.07 -11.32
C ASP A 47 40.17 -54.81 -11.71
N LEU A 48 40.81 -54.17 -10.74
CA LEU A 48 42.25 -53.85 -10.74
C LEU A 48 42.59 -52.97 -9.53
N ASN A 49 42.96 -53.66 -8.46
CA ASN A 49 43.84 -53.16 -7.41
C ASN A 49 45.23 -52.83 -7.98
N SER A 50 45.83 -51.74 -7.49
CA SER A 50 47.26 -51.39 -7.37
C SER A 50 47.37 -49.86 -7.54
N ARG A 51 47.95 -49.03 -6.68
CA ARG A 51 49.03 -49.08 -5.66
C ARG A 51 48.83 -47.80 -4.81
N ASN A 52 48.97 -47.75 -3.49
CA ASN A 52 50.20 -47.90 -2.71
C ASN A 52 49.86 -48.21 -1.24
N GLU A 53 50.48 -49.25 -0.70
CA GLU A 53 50.67 -49.49 0.73
C GLU A 53 51.87 -48.66 1.26
N PHE A 54 51.86 -48.32 2.54
CA PHE A 54 53.00 -48.56 3.43
C PHE A 54 52.53 -48.70 4.89
N ASP A 55 53.18 -49.63 5.57
CA ASP A 55 52.74 -50.38 6.74
C ASP A 55 53.35 -49.86 8.08
N VAL A 56 52.76 -50.40 9.15
CA VAL A 56 52.80 -50.26 10.61
C VAL A 56 54.18 -50.20 11.33
N SER A 57 54.27 -49.48 12.48
CA SER A 57 54.53 -50.07 13.82
C SER A 57 54.98 -49.08 14.94
N ASP A 58 54.45 -49.33 16.14
CA ASP A 58 54.75 -48.74 17.45
C ASP A 58 56.18 -49.00 17.98
N LYS A 59 56.72 -48.08 18.80
CA LYS A 59 57.44 -48.43 20.05
C LYS A 59 57.80 -47.25 20.98
N LYS A 60 57.66 -47.53 22.28
CA LYS A 60 58.09 -46.82 23.50
C LYS A 60 59.54 -46.28 23.48
N PHE A 61 59.78 -45.19 24.20
CA PHE A 61 61.00 -44.99 25.02
C PHE A 61 60.75 -44.03 26.18
N GLY A 62 61.33 -44.35 27.35
CA GLY A 62 61.55 -43.42 28.47
C GLY A 62 63.05 -43.25 28.73
N GLY A 63 63.42 -42.20 29.47
CA GLY A 63 64.77 -41.96 30.00
C GLY A 63 65.08 -40.47 30.23
N GLN A 64 65.12 -40.04 31.50
CA GLN A 64 66.29 -39.48 32.23
C GLN A 64 66.49 -37.95 32.08
N THR A 65 66.12 -37.15 33.10
CA THR A 65 66.92 -36.62 34.25
C THR A 65 67.98 -35.58 33.90
N GLU A 66 67.83 -34.36 34.43
CA GLU A 66 68.95 -33.64 35.03
C GLU A 66 68.49 -32.62 36.08
N ILE A 67 69.33 -32.50 37.11
CA ILE A 67 69.17 -31.81 38.38
C ILE A 67 69.86 -30.46 38.29
N LEU A 68 69.28 -29.40 38.86
CA LEU A 68 70.06 -28.27 39.36
C LEU A 68 69.31 -27.57 40.50
N SER A 69 69.86 -27.72 41.70
CA SER A 69 69.55 -26.98 42.92
C SER A 69 70.42 -25.72 43.03
N SER A 70 69.86 -24.58 43.42
CA SER A 70 70.58 -23.58 44.23
C SER A 70 69.68 -22.49 44.85
N GLN A 71 69.91 -22.30 46.16
CA GLN A 71 69.98 -21.04 46.92
C GLN A 71 68.72 -20.24 47.37
N SER A 72 68.41 -20.42 48.67
CA SER A 72 68.36 -19.42 49.76
C SER A 72 67.88 -17.97 49.49
N HIS A 73 66.83 -17.51 50.18
CA HIS A 73 66.91 -16.65 51.38
C HIS A 73 65.52 -16.20 51.89
N HIS A 74 65.42 -16.11 53.22
CA HIS A 74 64.30 -15.61 54.03
C HIS A 74 63.85 -14.17 53.67
N GLN A 75 62.54 -13.89 53.71
CA GLN A 75 61.88 -13.09 54.78
C GLN A 75 60.38 -12.83 54.48
N ASP A 76 59.54 -13.14 55.48
CA ASP A 76 58.33 -12.46 55.97
C ASP A 76 57.31 -11.85 54.99
N SER A 77 55.99 -11.85 55.21
CA SER A 77 55.04 -12.52 56.10
C SER A 77 53.66 -11.96 55.67
N SER A 78 52.61 -12.77 55.60
CA SER A 78 51.24 -12.44 56.06
C SER A 78 50.14 -13.35 55.44
N ARG A 79 49.49 -14.09 56.34
CA ARG A 79 48.10 -14.60 56.32
C ARG A 79 47.50 -15.03 54.98
N PHE A 80 47.54 -16.33 54.70
CA PHE A 80 46.56 -16.99 53.82
C PHE A 80 45.64 -17.90 54.62
N ASN A 81 44.33 -17.67 54.51
CA ASN A 81 43.29 -18.45 55.18
C ASN A 81 43.03 -19.75 54.37
N PRO A 82 43.32 -20.94 54.89
CA PRO A 82 43.25 -22.20 54.13
C PRO A 82 41.83 -22.56 53.66
N PHE A 83 40.79 -21.97 54.26
CA PHE A 83 39.41 -22.16 53.82
C PHE A 83 39.06 -21.42 52.52
N ALA A 84 39.69 -20.29 52.24
CA ALA A 84 39.44 -19.52 51.01
C ALA A 84 40.02 -20.24 49.77
N LEU A 85 41.17 -20.88 49.91
CA LEU A 85 41.80 -21.65 48.83
C LEU A 85 40.99 -22.91 48.49
N SER A 86 40.48 -23.62 49.51
CA SER A 86 39.57 -24.77 49.33
C SER A 86 38.28 -24.37 48.58
N PHE A 87 37.71 -23.20 48.91
CA PHE A 87 36.49 -22.71 48.24
C PHE A 87 36.77 -22.34 46.77
N ILE A 88 37.86 -21.63 46.50
CA ILE A 88 38.25 -21.26 45.13
C ILE A 88 38.54 -22.50 44.28
N VAL A 89 39.23 -23.51 44.83
CA VAL A 89 39.52 -24.75 44.11
C VAL A 89 38.24 -25.56 43.84
N ARG A 90 37.29 -25.63 44.77
CA ARG A 90 35.98 -26.27 44.52
C ARG A 90 35.17 -25.54 43.46
N GLN A 91 35.16 -24.20 43.50
CA GLN A 91 34.50 -23.38 42.49
C GLN A 91 35.12 -23.62 41.11
N TRP A 92 36.46 -23.71 41.04
CA TRP A 92 37.21 -23.97 39.80
C TRP A 92 36.96 -25.37 39.22
N ILE A 93 36.81 -26.38 40.09
CA ILE A 93 36.48 -27.74 39.66
C ILE A 93 35.03 -27.84 39.18
N GLN A 94 34.10 -27.13 39.80
CA GLN A 94 32.71 -27.08 39.32
C GLN A 94 32.58 -26.33 37.99
N THR A 95 33.30 -25.22 37.81
CA THR A 95 33.27 -24.49 36.54
C THR A 95 33.94 -25.29 35.42
N SER A 96 35.02 -26.03 35.69
CA SER A 96 35.64 -26.89 34.68
C SER A 96 34.76 -28.07 34.28
N LEU A 97 34.00 -28.66 35.21
CA LEU A 97 33.04 -29.74 34.92
C LEU A 97 31.86 -29.24 34.06
N LEU A 98 31.36 -28.03 34.35
CA LEU A 98 30.29 -27.39 33.55
C LEU A 98 30.77 -27.01 32.14
N VAL A 99 32.03 -26.57 32.01
CA VAL A 99 32.64 -26.28 30.70
C VAL A 99 32.83 -27.58 29.91
N GLN A 100 33.21 -28.70 30.55
CA GLN A 100 33.29 -30.01 29.88
C GLN A 100 31.92 -30.55 29.45
N GLN A 101 30.89 -30.42 30.29
CA GLN A 101 29.52 -30.80 29.93
C GLN A 101 28.98 -29.94 28.79
N GLY A 102 29.25 -28.62 28.82
CA GLY A 102 28.91 -27.71 27.74
C GLY A 102 29.61 -28.04 26.43
N GLN A 103 30.90 -28.43 26.47
CA GLN A 103 31.63 -28.88 25.29
C GLN A 103 31.07 -30.19 24.70
N GLN A 104 30.70 -31.16 25.53
CA GLN A 104 30.04 -32.39 25.04
C GLN A 104 28.69 -32.11 24.41
N TRP A 105 27.90 -31.18 24.98
CA TRP A 105 26.63 -30.72 24.41
C TRP A 105 26.82 -30.06 23.04
N ILE A 106 27.82 -29.19 22.91
CA ILE A 106 28.12 -28.52 21.63
C ILE A 106 28.53 -29.54 20.57
N ILE A 107 29.35 -30.54 20.92
CA ILE A 107 29.79 -31.59 19.99
C ILE A 107 28.61 -32.46 19.53
N THR A 108 27.71 -32.84 20.44
CA THR A 108 26.49 -33.61 20.09
C THR A 108 25.53 -32.80 19.23
N TRP A 109 25.34 -31.52 19.56
CA TRP A 109 24.53 -30.60 18.76
C TRP A 109 25.08 -30.41 17.35
N PHE A 110 26.40 -30.25 17.21
CA PHE A 110 27.05 -30.20 15.89
C PHE A 110 26.92 -31.52 15.12
N ALA A 111 26.95 -32.67 15.78
CA ALA A 111 26.77 -33.97 15.14
C ALA A 111 25.33 -34.16 14.63
N GLU A 112 24.33 -33.79 15.41
CA GLU A 112 22.91 -33.80 15.01
C GLU A 112 22.64 -32.80 13.89
N ALA A 113 23.18 -31.57 13.98
CA ALA A 113 23.09 -30.57 12.93
C ALA A 113 23.72 -31.07 11.62
N ARG A 114 24.85 -31.80 11.71
CA ARG A 114 25.51 -32.40 10.55
C ARG A 114 24.69 -33.53 9.94
N GLN A 115 24.01 -34.35 10.74
CA GLN A 115 23.09 -35.38 10.23
C GLN A 115 21.85 -34.77 9.56
N VAL A 116 21.28 -33.71 10.12
CA VAL A 116 20.18 -32.95 9.51
C VAL A 116 20.64 -32.30 8.20
N PHE A 117 21.84 -31.73 8.16
CA PHE A 117 22.45 -31.21 6.94
C PHE A 117 22.68 -32.30 5.89
N TYR A 118 23.14 -33.48 6.29
CA TYR A 118 23.31 -34.61 5.39
C TYR A 118 21.96 -35.11 4.84
N LYS A 119 20.92 -35.15 5.67
CA LYS A 119 19.54 -35.51 5.27
C LYS A 119 18.90 -34.48 4.34
N LEU A 120 19.20 -33.19 4.55
CA LEU A 120 18.77 -32.10 3.66
C LEU A 120 19.53 -32.13 2.34
N TYR A 121 20.84 -32.39 2.37
CA TYR A 121 21.70 -32.46 1.18
C TYR A 121 21.35 -33.63 0.26
N ASN A 122 20.91 -34.77 0.83
CA ASN A 122 20.56 -35.97 0.07
C ASN A 122 19.08 -36.04 -0.37
N ASN A 123 18.28 -34.99 -0.15
CA ASN A 123 16.89 -34.96 -0.60
C ASN A 123 16.82 -34.54 -2.08
N GLN A 124 16.15 -35.36 -2.88
CA GLN A 124 16.00 -35.27 -4.35
C GLN A 124 15.52 -33.90 -4.87
N ASN A 125 14.90 -33.08 -4.01
CA ASN A 125 14.46 -31.72 -4.34
C ASN A 125 15.61 -30.70 -4.48
N ILE A 126 16.77 -30.88 -3.83
CA ILE A 126 17.90 -29.94 -3.99
C ILE A 126 18.60 -30.15 -5.34
N GLN A 127 18.61 -31.37 -5.89
CA GLN A 127 19.08 -31.61 -7.26
C GLN A 127 18.16 -30.95 -8.29
N ASN A 128 16.83 -31.07 -8.14
CA ASN A 128 15.88 -30.36 -9.01
C ASN A 128 16.03 -28.84 -8.93
N ILE A 129 16.26 -28.27 -7.73
CA ILE A 129 16.51 -26.83 -7.59
C ILE A 129 17.85 -26.45 -8.24
N LYS A 130 18.87 -27.29 -8.12
CA LYS A 130 20.19 -27.05 -8.74
C LYS A 130 20.10 -27.13 -10.26
N GLU A 131 19.32 -28.05 -10.81
CA GLU A 131 19.03 -28.15 -12.25
C GLU A 131 18.21 -26.95 -12.74
N ILE A 132 17.16 -26.54 -12.01
CA ILE A 132 16.38 -25.34 -12.35
C ILE A 132 17.27 -24.09 -12.33
N VAL A 133 18.13 -23.95 -11.33
CA VAL A 133 19.08 -22.82 -11.23
C VAL A 133 20.13 -22.88 -12.33
N GLN A 134 20.62 -24.07 -12.71
CA GLN A 134 21.53 -24.23 -13.84
C GLN A 134 20.85 -23.92 -15.18
N HIS A 135 19.60 -24.34 -15.37
CA HIS A 135 18.80 -23.98 -16.54
C HIS A 135 18.52 -22.49 -16.61
N LEU A 136 18.25 -21.83 -15.47
CA LEU A 136 18.14 -20.38 -15.39
C LEU A 136 19.46 -19.68 -15.74
N PHE A 137 20.60 -20.19 -15.26
CA PHE A 137 21.92 -19.62 -15.59
C PHE A 137 22.25 -19.77 -17.07
N ILE A 138 22.02 -20.94 -17.67
CA ILE A 138 22.23 -21.18 -19.10
C ILE A 138 21.27 -20.34 -19.94
N TRP A 139 20.02 -20.18 -19.50
CA TRP A 139 19.04 -19.31 -20.16
C TRP A 139 19.47 -17.84 -20.09
N ILE A 140 19.94 -17.37 -18.93
CA ILE A 140 20.47 -16.01 -18.76
C ILE A 140 21.70 -15.80 -19.64
N GLU A 141 22.62 -16.77 -19.70
CA GLU A 141 23.84 -16.68 -20.52
C GLU A 141 23.50 -16.67 -22.02
N LYS A 142 22.61 -17.55 -22.50
CA LYS A 142 22.11 -17.51 -23.89
C LYS A 142 21.35 -16.24 -24.22
N THR A 143 20.52 -15.75 -23.30
CA THR A 143 19.78 -14.50 -23.49
C THR A 143 20.72 -13.31 -23.48
N TRP A 144 21.79 -13.36 -22.69
CA TRP A 144 22.87 -12.38 -22.66
C TRP A 144 23.69 -12.38 -23.95
N GLU A 145 23.99 -13.54 -24.52
CA GLU A 145 24.62 -13.67 -25.85
C GLU A 145 23.70 -13.17 -26.96
N HIS A 146 22.39 -13.45 -26.88
CA HIS A 146 21.41 -12.98 -27.85
C HIS A 146 21.19 -11.46 -27.77
N LEU A 147 21.19 -10.90 -26.55
CA LEU A 147 21.17 -9.46 -26.32
C LEU A 147 22.48 -8.79 -26.71
N GLN A 148 23.64 -9.42 -26.49
CA GLN A 148 24.94 -8.97 -27.00
C GLN A 148 24.93 -8.95 -28.53
N PHE A 149 24.33 -9.94 -29.19
CA PHE A 149 24.21 -10.00 -30.65
C PHE A 149 23.26 -8.93 -31.22
N GLN A 150 22.13 -8.65 -30.54
CA GLN A 150 21.22 -7.55 -30.91
C GLN A 150 21.82 -6.16 -30.59
N TYR A 151 22.63 -6.05 -29.52
CA TYR A 151 23.34 -4.82 -29.14
C TYR A 151 24.55 -4.54 -30.07
N TYR A 152 25.22 -5.57 -30.58
CA TYR A 152 26.29 -5.41 -31.58
C TYR A 152 25.79 -4.97 -32.96
N ASN A 153 24.55 -5.32 -33.34
CA ASN A 153 23.95 -4.88 -34.61
C ASN A 153 23.35 -3.47 -34.57
N ILE A 154 23.22 -2.86 -33.38
CA ILE A 154 22.88 -1.44 -33.22
C ILE A 154 24.15 -0.71 -32.80
N HIS A 155 25.07 -0.53 -33.76
CA HIS A 155 26.41 -0.02 -33.45
C HIS A 155 26.44 1.50 -33.26
N PHE A 156 26.12 1.98 -32.06
CA PHE A 156 26.85 3.10 -31.47
C PHE A 156 28.10 2.51 -30.80
N ASN A 157 29.17 2.42 -31.58
CA ASN A 157 30.40 1.74 -31.19
C ASN A 157 31.09 2.52 -30.05
N ILE A 158 30.82 2.19 -28.79
CA ILE A 158 31.37 2.90 -27.62
C ILE A 158 32.91 2.79 -27.54
N THR A 159 33.49 1.66 -27.93
CA THR A 159 34.96 1.49 -28.01
C THR A 159 35.55 2.19 -29.24
N GLY A 160 34.82 2.27 -30.36
CA GLY A 160 35.15 3.10 -31.51
C GLY A 160 35.04 4.60 -31.23
N PHE A 161 34.03 5.01 -30.45
CA PHE A 161 33.79 6.36 -29.96
C PHE A 161 34.85 6.75 -28.93
N TYR A 162 35.19 5.88 -27.98
CA TYR A 162 36.31 6.10 -27.06
C TYR A 162 37.65 6.11 -27.79
N ARG A 163 37.84 5.27 -28.80
CA ARG A 163 39.05 5.30 -29.63
C ARG A 163 39.09 6.57 -30.47
N GLN A 164 37.99 7.04 -31.06
CA GLN A 164 37.89 8.32 -31.75
C GLN A 164 38.11 9.51 -30.82
N ILE A 165 37.53 9.53 -29.62
CA ILE A 165 37.79 10.54 -28.58
C ILE A 165 39.25 10.51 -28.14
N LYS A 166 39.84 9.32 -27.97
CA LYS A 166 41.26 9.17 -27.63
C LYS A 166 42.18 9.57 -28.78
N THR A 167 41.73 9.44 -30.03
CA THR A 167 42.45 9.93 -31.22
C THR A 167 42.32 11.45 -31.34
N PHE A 168 41.16 12.02 -30.99
CA PHE A 168 40.92 13.45 -30.82
C PHE A 168 41.82 14.01 -29.70
N TYR A 169 41.97 13.30 -28.59
CA TYR A 169 42.78 13.74 -27.45
C TYR A 169 44.29 13.63 -27.69
N ASN A 170 44.72 12.70 -28.57
CA ASN A 170 46.15 12.49 -28.87
C ASN A 170 46.65 13.28 -30.08
N ASN A 171 45.78 13.75 -30.99
CA ASN A 171 46.17 14.59 -32.11
C ASN A 171 45.37 15.91 -32.09
N GLU A 172 46.06 16.96 -31.63
CA GLU A 172 45.78 18.39 -31.89
C GLU A 172 44.39 18.94 -31.53
N VAL A 173 43.78 18.55 -30.41
CA VAL A 173 42.75 19.42 -29.81
C VAL A 173 43.45 20.54 -29.06
N SER A 174 43.54 21.69 -29.71
CA SER A 174 44.00 22.93 -29.09
C SER A 174 43.13 23.25 -27.87
N ASN A 175 43.73 23.71 -26.77
CA ASN A 175 42.99 24.18 -25.58
C ASN A 175 41.87 25.18 -25.91
N ARG A 176 41.95 25.87 -27.05
CA ARG A 176 40.91 26.77 -27.56
C ARG A 176 39.66 26.03 -28.02
N GLU A 177 39.80 24.90 -28.70
CA GLU A 177 38.66 24.11 -29.22
C GLU A 177 37.90 23.42 -28.08
N LEU A 178 38.62 22.93 -27.06
CA LEU A 178 38.01 22.39 -25.85
C LEU A 178 37.24 23.49 -25.08
N ALA A 179 37.80 24.70 -25.00
CA ALA A 179 37.15 25.85 -24.39
C ALA A 179 35.87 26.27 -25.15
N PHE A 180 35.87 26.22 -26.49
CA PHE A 180 34.68 26.50 -27.28
C PHE A 180 33.57 25.45 -27.07
N CYS A 181 33.91 24.16 -26.98
CA CYS A 181 32.93 23.10 -26.68
C CYS A 181 32.34 23.24 -25.27
N LEU A 182 33.18 23.50 -24.26
CA LEU A 182 32.71 23.71 -22.89
C LEU A 182 31.86 24.98 -22.77
N ALA A 183 32.26 26.07 -23.43
CA ALA A 183 31.47 27.29 -23.51
C ALA A 183 30.13 27.04 -24.21
N GLY A 184 30.11 26.28 -25.31
CA GLY A 184 28.88 25.90 -26.01
C GLY A 184 27.93 25.05 -25.16
N LEU A 185 28.46 24.12 -24.36
CA LEU A 185 27.66 23.33 -23.40
C LEU A 185 27.08 24.18 -22.28
N VAL A 186 27.88 25.10 -21.72
CA VAL A 186 27.43 26.03 -20.67
C VAL A 186 26.38 27.00 -21.22
N VAL A 187 26.63 27.58 -22.39
CA VAL A 187 25.67 28.48 -23.05
C VAL A 187 24.40 27.73 -23.45
N GLY A 188 24.50 26.53 -24.00
CA GLY A 188 23.35 25.71 -24.38
C GLY A 188 22.51 25.26 -23.18
N THR A 189 23.15 24.90 -22.06
CA THR A 189 22.44 24.57 -20.81
C THR A 189 21.82 25.79 -20.15
N LEU A 190 22.50 26.94 -20.15
CA LEU A 190 21.95 28.19 -19.66
C LEU A 190 20.80 28.69 -20.55
N LEU A 191 20.90 28.56 -21.86
CA LEU A 191 19.85 28.91 -22.81
C LEU A 191 18.65 27.95 -22.68
N GLY A 192 18.89 26.65 -22.51
CA GLY A 192 17.84 25.67 -22.25
C GLY A 192 17.16 25.88 -20.89
N TYR A 193 17.91 26.24 -19.86
CA TYR A 193 17.39 26.60 -18.53
C TYR A 193 16.60 27.91 -18.59
N TYR A 194 17.10 28.91 -19.31
CA TYR A 194 16.43 30.18 -19.56
C TYR A 194 15.13 29.96 -20.32
N ILE A 195 15.17 29.25 -21.46
CA ILE A 195 13.98 28.85 -22.23
C ILE A 195 13.00 28.10 -21.32
N ARG A 196 13.44 27.18 -20.46
CA ARG A 196 12.55 26.47 -19.53
C ARG A 196 11.91 27.38 -18.48
N ILE A 197 12.61 28.42 -18.03
CA ILE A 197 12.07 29.40 -17.08
C ILE A 197 11.16 30.42 -17.78
N THR A 198 11.51 30.83 -19.00
CA THR A 198 10.77 31.83 -19.78
C THR A 198 9.66 31.23 -20.62
N TRP A 199 9.58 29.90 -20.75
CA TRP A 199 8.39 29.20 -21.22
C TRP A 199 7.33 29.26 -20.12
N GLU A 200 6.94 30.49 -19.78
CA GLU A 200 5.74 30.73 -19.01
C GLU A 200 4.57 30.12 -19.79
N HIS A 201 3.73 29.44 -19.01
CA HIS A 201 2.49 28.86 -19.49
C HIS A 201 1.76 29.90 -20.32
N VAL A 202 1.45 29.57 -21.58
CA VAL A 202 0.44 30.31 -22.34
C VAL A 202 -0.75 30.48 -21.39
N PRO A 203 -1.16 31.71 -21.04
CA PRO A 203 -2.28 31.92 -20.12
C PRO A 203 -3.51 31.38 -20.83
N ARG A 204 -3.85 30.13 -20.50
CA ARG A 204 -5.11 29.52 -20.89
C ARG A 204 -6.16 30.30 -20.13
N HIS A 205 -7.24 30.70 -20.80
CA HIS A 205 -8.41 31.22 -20.13
C HIS A 205 -8.83 30.21 -19.05
N MET A 206 -8.53 30.51 -17.79
CA MET A 206 -8.85 29.62 -16.68
C MET A 206 -10.31 29.85 -16.34
N HIS A 207 -11.09 28.80 -16.51
CA HIS A 207 -12.41 28.74 -15.91
C HIS A 207 -12.22 28.62 -14.40
N HIS A 208 -12.88 29.52 -13.69
CA HIS A 208 -12.93 29.51 -12.24
C HIS A 208 -14.15 28.68 -11.83
N ILE A 209 -13.97 27.88 -10.79
CA ILE A 209 -14.98 26.96 -10.28
C ILE A 209 -15.14 27.15 -8.78
N LYS A 210 -16.27 26.71 -8.27
CA LYS A 210 -16.52 26.69 -6.83
C LYS A 210 -15.81 25.51 -6.18
N ALA A 211 -15.19 25.76 -5.04
CA ALA A 211 -14.56 24.73 -4.23
C ALA A 211 -14.61 25.06 -2.75
N ILE A 212 -14.72 24.03 -1.92
CA ILE A 212 -14.62 24.13 -0.48
C ILE A 212 -13.19 23.85 -0.07
N ILE A 213 -12.53 24.84 0.50
CA ILE A 213 -11.11 24.78 0.83
C ILE A 213 -10.85 25.06 2.30
N CYS A 214 -9.87 24.35 2.83
CA CYS A 214 -9.24 24.64 4.10
C CYS A 214 -8.01 25.52 3.84
N HIS A 215 -8.05 26.76 4.31
CA HIS A 215 -6.96 27.73 4.18
C HIS A 215 -5.88 27.54 5.25
N HIS A 216 -6.30 27.15 6.45
CA HIS A 216 -5.42 27.04 7.62
C HIS A 216 -5.81 25.82 8.46
N TYR A 217 -4.81 25.17 9.05
CA TYR A 217 -5.04 24.03 9.94
C TYR A 217 -5.44 24.45 11.37
N ILE A 218 -6.50 25.25 11.48
CA ILE A 218 -7.04 25.77 12.75
C ILE A 218 -8.40 25.16 13.12
N GLY A 219 -8.83 24.11 12.40
CA GLY A 219 -10.15 23.51 12.57
C GLY A 219 -11.17 24.03 11.58
N ILE A 220 -12.47 23.90 11.92
CA ILE A 220 -13.60 24.22 11.03
C ILE A 220 -13.59 25.70 10.60
N GLU A 221 -13.13 26.60 11.48
CA GLU A 221 -12.99 28.05 11.20
C GLU A 221 -12.02 28.37 10.06
N GLY A 222 -11.13 27.43 9.72
CA GLY A 222 -10.19 27.58 8.61
C GLY A 222 -10.79 27.22 7.24
N VAL A 223 -12.07 26.84 7.19
CA VAL A 223 -12.74 26.35 5.98
C VAL A 223 -13.66 27.42 5.41
N SER A 224 -13.59 27.61 4.10
CA SER A 224 -14.51 28.49 3.38
C SER A 224 -14.83 27.91 2.01
N MET A 225 -15.89 28.42 1.41
CA MET A 225 -16.19 28.20 0.00
C MET A 225 -15.62 29.36 -0.81
N ILE A 226 -14.86 29.04 -1.85
CA ILE A 226 -14.33 30.00 -2.81
C ILE A 226 -14.96 29.79 -4.19
N ASP A 227 -15.19 30.89 -4.91
CA ASP A 227 -15.75 30.90 -6.27
C ASP A 227 -14.66 31.00 -7.36
N ASP A 228 -13.39 31.12 -6.97
CA ASP A 228 -12.24 31.38 -7.85
C ASP A 228 -11.19 30.24 -7.86
N ALA A 229 -11.61 29.00 -7.58
CA ALA A 229 -10.70 27.87 -7.69
C ALA A 229 -10.38 27.57 -9.17
N GLU A 230 -9.14 27.24 -9.48
CA GLU A 230 -8.74 26.86 -10.83
C GLU A 230 -9.37 25.52 -11.23
N MET A 231 -10.06 25.49 -12.37
CA MET A 231 -10.62 24.25 -12.93
C MET A 231 -9.51 23.21 -13.19
N PRO A 232 -9.64 21.98 -12.68
CA PRO A 232 -8.66 20.93 -12.95
C PRO A 232 -8.76 20.46 -14.41
N MET A 233 -7.64 20.05 -14.96
CA MET A 233 -7.52 19.57 -16.34
C MET A 233 -6.93 18.16 -16.34
N ILE A 234 -7.31 17.36 -17.33
CA ILE A 234 -6.74 16.04 -17.55
C ILE A 234 -5.26 16.20 -17.93
N GLU A 235 -4.37 15.66 -17.10
CA GLU A 235 -2.93 15.70 -17.34
C GLU A 235 -2.41 14.35 -17.85
N ARG A 236 -3.07 13.24 -17.47
CA ARG A 236 -2.69 11.87 -17.83
C ARG A 236 -3.73 11.23 -18.73
N SER A 237 -3.28 10.30 -19.58
CA SER A 237 -4.18 9.63 -20.53
C SER A 237 -5.19 8.68 -19.88
N ASN A 238 -5.02 8.28 -18.62
CA ASN A 238 -5.91 7.38 -17.89
C ASN A 238 -6.84 8.11 -16.90
N GLU A 239 -6.97 9.42 -17.02
CA GLU A 239 -7.76 10.26 -16.12
C GLU A 239 -9.15 10.58 -16.68
N LEU A 240 -10.09 10.80 -15.76
CA LEU A 240 -11.46 11.24 -15.99
C LEU A 240 -11.62 12.63 -15.40
N LEU A 241 -12.27 13.53 -16.14
CA LEU A 241 -12.78 14.78 -15.62
C LEU A 241 -14.26 14.60 -15.28
N VAL A 242 -14.58 14.72 -14.00
CA VAL A 242 -15.93 14.50 -13.46
C VAL A 242 -16.51 15.83 -13.00
N GLN A 243 -17.71 16.17 -13.49
CA GLN A 243 -18.53 17.23 -12.93
C GLN A 243 -19.23 16.69 -11.68
N VAL A 244 -18.85 17.21 -10.52
CA VAL A 244 -19.40 16.77 -9.23
C VAL A 244 -20.82 17.30 -9.08
N LYS A 245 -21.75 16.43 -8.71
CA LYS A 245 -23.14 16.77 -8.39
C LYS A 245 -23.38 16.76 -6.89
N ALA A 246 -22.83 15.77 -6.20
CA ALA A 246 -22.90 15.69 -4.75
C ALA A 246 -21.60 15.11 -4.16
N ALA A 247 -21.22 15.57 -2.98
CA ALA A 247 -20.05 15.08 -2.23
C ALA A 247 -20.44 14.88 -0.76
N SER A 248 -19.92 13.85 -0.09
CA SER A 248 -20.22 13.66 1.33
C SER A 248 -19.22 14.38 2.23
N VAL A 249 -19.70 14.84 3.38
CA VAL A 249 -18.91 15.40 4.46
C VAL A 249 -18.65 14.30 5.48
N ASN A 250 -17.39 14.01 5.76
CA ASN A 250 -16.97 12.94 6.65
C ASN A 250 -16.21 13.47 7.87
N VAL A 251 -16.19 12.70 8.96
CA VAL A 251 -15.42 13.03 10.18
C VAL A 251 -13.92 13.21 9.89
N VAL A 252 -13.39 12.55 8.86
CA VAL A 252 -11.99 12.76 8.45
C VAL A 252 -11.75 14.17 7.88
N ASP A 253 -12.76 14.83 7.30
CA ASP A 253 -12.62 16.19 6.76
C ASP A 253 -12.36 17.19 7.90
N THR A 254 -13.05 17.07 9.04
CA THR A 254 -12.75 17.90 10.22
C THR A 254 -11.35 17.64 10.78
N LYS A 255 -10.86 16.39 10.71
CA LYS A 255 -9.47 16.08 11.07
C LYS A 255 -8.48 16.67 10.07
N ILE A 256 -8.78 16.68 8.78
CA ILE A 256 -7.95 17.33 7.75
C ILE A 256 -7.84 18.83 8.05
N CYS A 257 -8.93 19.46 8.49
CA CYS A 257 -8.94 20.86 8.95
C CYS A 257 -8.03 21.11 10.17
N ASN A 258 -7.69 20.07 10.92
CA ASN A 258 -6.74 20.12 12.04
C ASN A 258 -5.31 19.64 11.64
N GLY A 259 -5.04 19.46 10.35
CA GLY A 259 -3.72 19.06 9.84
C GLY A 259 -3.51 17.54 9.72
N TYR A 260 -4.56 16.74 9.80
CA TYR A 260 -4.48 15.30 9.55
C TYR A 260 -4.03 14.97 8.14
N SER A 261 -3.05 14.06 8.00
CA SER A 261 -2.47 13.62 6.73
C SER A 261 -1.66 14.70 6.00
N LYS A 262 -1.28 15.81 6.68
CA LYS A 262 -0.50 16.91 6.09
C LYS A 262 0.86 16.44 5.57
N ILE A 263 1.50 15.50 6.25
CA ILE A 263 2.80 14.99 5.82
C ILE A 263 2.66 14.06 4.62
N TYR A 264 1.62 13.21 4.57
CA TYR A 264 1.37 12.40 3.38
C TYR A 264 1.00 13.26 2.17
N ARG A 265 0.15 14.29 2.32
CA ARG A 265 -0.14 15.27 1.25
C ARG A 265 1.14 15.84 0.64
N ARG A 266 2.06 16.32 1.48
CA ARG A 266 3.33 16.89 1.03
C ARG A 266 4.21 15.88 0.29
N LEU A 267 4.17 14.61 0.68
CA LEU A 267 5.04 13.56 0.14
C LEU A 267 4.48 12.88 -1.11
N LEU A 268 3.15 12.73 -1.20
CA LEU A 268 2.48 11.93 -2.24
C LEU A 268 1.91 12.77 -3.38
N ASN A 269 1.65 14.07 -3.16
CA ASN A 269 1.13 14.95 -4.21
C ASN A 269 2.23 15.77 -4.89
N TYR A 270 1.87 16.36 -6.03
CA TYR A 270 2.73 17.23 -6.84
C TYR A 270 2.14 18.64 -6.94
N GLY A 271 2.98 19.63 -7.32
CA GLY A 271 2.54 21.01 -7.55
C GLY A 271 1.84 21.66 -6.35
N LYS A 272 0.74 22.36 -6.64
CA LYS A 272 -0.08 23.13 -5.68
C LYS A 272 -0.79 22.27 -4.64
N HIS A 273 -0.96 20.97 -4.87
CA HIS A 273 -1.71 20.07 -3.98
C HIS A 273 -0.90 19.50 -2.79
N LYS A 274 0.35 19.95 -2.61
CA LYS A 274 1.23 19.51 -1.51
C LYS A 274 0.92 20.17 -0.18
N GLU A 275 0.41 21.40 -0.22
CA GLU A 275 0.26 22.27 0.95
C GLU A 275 -1.12 22.94 0.94
N LEU A 276 -1.33 23.89 1.85
CA LEU A 276 -2.53 24.71 1.89
C LEU A 276 -2.56 25.68 0.69
N PRO A 277 -3.75 26.06 0.19
CA PRO A 277 -5.08 25.60 0.61
C PRO A 277 -5.39 24.16 0.16
N VAL A 278 -6.19 23.43 0.93
CA VAL A 278 -6.57 22.03 0.64
C VAL A 278 -8.07 21.93 0.38
N THR A 279 -8.47 21.40 -0.77
CA THR A 279 -9.87 21.05 -1.06
C THR A 279 -10.33 19.87 -0.20
N LEU A 280 -11.49 20.00 0.45
CA LEU A 280 -12.08 18.98 1.33
C LEU A 280 -12.92 17.94 0.57
N GLY A 281 -13.41 16.92 1.28
CA GLY A 281 -14.29 15.86 0.76
C GLY A 281 -13.54 14.65 0.25
N ARG A 282 -14.00 13.45 0.62
CA ARG A 282 -13.34 12.17 0.31
C ARG A 282 -14.09 11.29 -0.68
N ASP A 283 -15.30 11.67 -1.05
CA ASP A 283 -16.12 10.97 -2.04
C ASP A 283 -17.09 11.93 -2.71
N CYS A 284 -17.50 11.55 -3.91
CA CYS A 284 -18.52 12.27 -4.66
C CYS A 284 -19.22 11.38 -5.67
N THR A 285 -20.36 11.86 -6.13
CA THR A 285 -21.06 11.41 -7.32
C THR A 285 -21.09 12.53 -8.35
N GLY A 286 -21.08 12.15 -9.62
CA GLY A 286 -21.02 13.12 -10.70
C GLY A 286 -21.19 12.49 -12.06
N VAL A 287 -20.95 13.31 -13.09
CA VAL A 287 -21.04 12.92 -14.50
C VAL A 287 -19.70 13.15 -15.16
N ILE A 288 -19.23 12.19 -15.94
CA ILE A 288 -17.99 12.34 -16.70
C ILE A 288 -18.20 13.37 -17.82
N VAL A 289 -17.39 14.42 -17.83
CA VAL A 289 -17.41 15.48 -18.85
C VAL A 289 -16.17 15.48 -19.75
N GLY A 290 -15.14 14.71 -19.39
CA GLY A 290 -13.95 14.53 -20.20
C GLY A 290 -13.21 13.24 -19.83
N ILE A 291 -12.52 12.67 -20.81
CA ILE A 291 -11.75 11.42 -20.66
C ILE A 291 -10.37 11.56 -21.29
N GLY A 292 -9.37 10.93 -20.68
CA GLY A 292 -8.05 10.78 -21.24
C GLY A 292 -8.01 9.75 -22.38
N GLN A 293 -6.95 9.80 -23.20
CA GLN A 293 -6.82 8.99 -24.42
C GLN A 293 -6.78 7.47 -24.19
N ASN A 294 -6.38 7.02 -23.00
CA ASN A 294 -6.23 5.61 -22.65
C ASN A 294 -7.37 5.12 -21.74
N VAL A 295 -8.43 5.92 -21.57
CA VAL A 295 -9.61 5.50 -20.83
C VAL A 295 -10.39 4.50 -21.68
N ILE A 296 -10.78 3.37 -21.07
CA ILE A 296 -11.46 2.27 -21.78
C ILE A 296 -12.77 1.85 -21.14
N ASN A 297 -12.94 2.09 -19.83
CA ASN A 297 -14.08 1.58 -19.07
C ASN A 297 -15.25 2.57 -18.96
N PHE A 298 -15.07 3.79 -19.46
CA PHE A 298 -15.99 4.91 -19.26
C PHE A 298 -16.12 5.76 -20.51
N ASP A 299 -17.33 6.27 -20.71
CA ASP A 299 -17.68 7.24 -21.75
C ASP A 299 -18.07 8.59 -21.14
N ILE A 300 -17.97 9.66 -21.94
CA ILE A 300 -18.49 10.98 -21.55
C ILE A 300 -20.02 10.86 -21.38
N GLY A 301 -20.54 11.39 -20.27
CA GLY A 301 -21.94 11.29 -19.88
C GLY A 301 -22.24 10.13 -18.93
N ASP A 302 -21.29 9.21 -18.70
CA ASP A 302 -21.47 8.19 -17.66
C ASP A 302 -21.59 8.85 -16.28
N GLU A 303 -22.55 8.34 -15.50
CA GLU A 303 -22.76 8.75 -14.13
C GLU A 303 -21.93 7.86 -13.20
N VAL A 304 -21.06 8.49 -12.41
CA VAL A 304 -20.06 7.79 -11.61
C VAL A 304 -20.10 8.24 -10.17
N PHE A 305 -19.57 7.38 -9.30
CA PHE A 305 -19.19 7.74 -7.95
C PHE A 305 -17.77 7.26 -7.67
N LEU A 306 -17.10 7.91 -6.73
CA LEU A 306 -15.70 7.68 -6.45
C LEU A 306 -15.37 8.06 -5.02
N ALA A 307 -14.26 7.51 -4.52
CA ALA A 307 -13.65 7.90 -3.26
C ALA A 307 -12.16 8.18 -3.46
N VAL A 308 -11.63 9.10 -2.67
CA VAL A 308 -10.23 9.52 -2.68
C VAL A 308 -9.63 9.45 -1.28
N PRO A 309 -8.35 9.06 -1.12
CA PRO A 309 -7.73 8.96 0.19
C PRO A 309 -7.53 10.34 0.83
N SER A 310 -7.35 10.43 2.14
CA SER A 310 -7.20 11.71 2.86
C SER A 310 -6.05 12.57 2.37
N TRP A 311 -5.01 11.95 1.80
CA TRP A 311 -3.86 12.66 1.28
C TRP A 311 -4.04 13.18 -0.15
N ALA A 312 -5.06 12.76 -0.89
CA ALA A 312 -5.31 13.23 -2.26
C ALA A 312 -6.11 14.56 -2.29
N PRO A 313 -6.12 15.28 -3.42
CA PRO A 313 -7.06 16.39 -3.64
C PRO A 313 -8.50 15.97 -3.34
N GLY A 314 -9.29 16.87 -2.73
CA GLY A 314 -10.65 16.57 -2.32
C GLY A 314 -11.71 16.69 -3.39
N THR A 315 -12.89 16.15 -3.08
CA THR A 315 -14.05 16.04 -3.98
C THR A 315 -15.07 17.16 -3.85
N MET A 316 -14.98 18.02 -2.84
CA MET A 316 -15.89 19.16 -2.66
C MET A 316 -15.49 20.35 -3.54
N ALA A 317 -15.55 20.15 -4.85
CA ALA A 317 -15.42 21.17 -5.88
C ALA A 317 -16.34 20.83 -7.05
N GLU A 318 -16.70 21.79 -7.89
CA GLU A 318 -17.60 21.53 -9.04
C GLU A 318 -17.02 20.53 -10.04
N TYR A 319 -15.69 20.39 -10.10
CA TYR A 319 -14.99 19.43 -10.94
C TYR A 319 -13.83 18.77 -10.22
N ILE A 320 -13.59 17.50 -10.53
CA ILE A 320 -12.43 16.75 -10.07
C ILE A 320 -11.84 15.93 -11.21
N VAL A 321 -10.52 15.77 -11.20
CA VAL A 321 -9.80 14.85 -12.07
C VAL A 321 -9.31 13.65 -11.24
N VAL A 322 -9.66 12.44 -11.69
CA VAL A 322 -9.23 11.19 -11.05
C VAL A 322 -8.79 10.15 -12.08
N PRO A 323 -7.92 9.19 -11.75
CA PRO A 323 -7.69 8.02 -12.59
C PRO A 323 -8.97 7.19 -12.78
N GLU A 324 -9.16 6.57 -13.94
CA GLU A 324 -10.33 5.68 -14.18
C GLU A 324 -10.41 4.53 -13.14
N SER A 325 -9.27 4.11 -12.59
CA SER A 325 -9.18 3.07 -11.57
C SER A 325 -9.68 3.49 -10.18
N GLN A 326 -10.18 4.71 -10.02
CA GLN A 326 -10.79 5.21 -8.78
C GLN A 326 -12.28 5.48 -8.90
N ALA A 327 -12.85 5.34 -10.10
CA ALA A 327 -14.27 5.58 -10.36
C ALA A 327 -15.00 4.26 -10.64
N VAL A 328 -16.29 4.25 -10.31
CA VAL A 328 -17.24 3.17 -10.63
C VAL A 328 -18.56 3.81 -11.06
N LYS A 329 -19.32 3.15 -11.93
CA LYS A 329 -20.66 3.63 -12.31
C LYS A 329 -21.57 3.64 -11.09
N ARG A 330 -22.28 4.75 -10.86
CA ARG A 330 -23.15 4.87 -9.68
C ARG A 330 -24.39 3.96 -9.80
N PRO A 331 -25.05 3.60 -8.68
CA PRO A 331 -26.31 2.89 -8.70
C PRO A 331 -27.41 3.71 -9.40
N LYS A 332 -28.22 3.05 -10.22
CA LYS A 332 -29.24 3.73 -11.05
C LYS A 332 -30.50 4.08 -10.27
N LEU A 333 -30.81 3.32 -9.22
CA LEU A 333 -32.04 3.47 -8.44
C LEU A 333 -32.04 4.69 -7.52
N PHE A 334 -30.87 5.22 -7.19
CA PHE A 334 -30.72 6.29 -6.20
C PHE A 334 -30.43 7.65 -6.85
N THR A 335 -30.63 8.73 -6.11
CA THR A 335 -30.23 10.07 -6.57
C THR A 335 -28.72 10.28 -6.44
N PHE A 336 -28.18 11.37 -6.98
CA PHE A 336 -26.77 11.72 -6.81
C PHE A 336 -26.42 11.94 -5.33
N GLU A 337 -27.32 12.58 -4.58
CA GLU A 337 -27.14 12.86 -3.15
C GLU A 337 -27.09 11.58 -2.33
N ALA A 338 -28.05 10.69 -2.54
CA ALA A 338 -28.07 9.39 -1.89
C ALA A 338 -26.82 8.58 -2.26
N SER A 339 -26.49 8.51 -3.55
CA SER A 339 -25.31 7.77 -4.02
C SER A 339 -24.00 8.30 -3.43
N ALA A 340 -23.94 9.58 -3.04
CA ALA A 340 -22.73 10.19 -2.50
C ALA A 340 -22.46 9.76 -1.05
N SER A 341 -23.44 9.19 -0.34
CA SER A 341 -23.25 8.73 1.05
C SER A 341 -22.38 7.46 1.15
N LEU A 342 -22.24 6.73 0.05
CA LEU A 342 -21.75 5.35 0.04
C LEU A 342 -20.25 5.19 -0.24
N PRO A 343 -19.56 5.94 -1.14
CA PRO A 343 -18.27 5.49 -1.63
C PRO A 343 -17.19 5.40 -0.56
N TYR A 344 -16.96 6.48 0.20
CA TYR A 344 -15.89 6.49 1.20
C TYR A 344 -16.28 5.64 2.42
N ASN A 345 -17.47 5.87 2.98
CA ASN A 345 -17.95 5.15 4.16
C ASN A 345 -18.17 3.66 3.90
N GLY A 346 -18.59 3.29 2.69
CA GLY A 346 -18.74 1.92 2.23
C GLY A 346 -17.40 1.22 2.08
N CYS A 347 -16.39 1.86 1.52
CA CYS A 347 -15.02 1.32 1.51
C CYS A 347 -14.51 1.05 2.93
N LEU A 348 -14.78 1.96 3.88
CA LEU A 348 -14.39 1.76 5.28
C LEU A 348 -15.15 0.62 5.95
N ALA A 349 -16.45 0.49 5.71
CA ALA A 349 -17.28 -0.61 6.22
C ALA A 349 -16.80 -1.95 5.67
N TRP A 350 -16.57 -2.03 4.35
CA TRP A 350 -16.12 -3.25 3.68
C TRP A 350 -14.72 -3.68 4.12
N ASP A 351 -13.77 -2.73 4.21
CA ASP A 351 -12.41 -3.00 4.72
C ASP A 351 -12.44 -3.47 6.17
N ALA A 352 -13.26 -2.83 7.02
CA ALA A 352 -13.43 -3.24 8.41
C ALA A 352 -13.96 -4.66 8.52
N LEU A 353 -14.93 -5.01 7.69
CA LEU A 353 -15.60 -6.29 7.72
C LEU A 353 -14.69 -7.41 7.19
N ILE A 354 -14.08 -7.26 6.02
CA ILE A 354 -13.35 -8.35 5.35
C ILE A 354 -11.87 -8.41 5.73
N ASN A 355 -11.19 -7.28 5.81
CA ASN A 355 -9.73 -7.27 5.98
C ASN A 355 -9.29 -7.23 7.44
N ARG A 356 -10.16 -6.75 8.34
CA ARG A 356 -9.82 -6.47 9.74
C ARG A 356 -10.60 -7.28 10.76
N SER A 357 -11.72 -7.89 10.36
CA SER A 357 -12.51 -8.75 11.22
C SER A 357 -12.29 -10.23 10.91
N THR A 358 -12.94 -11.10 11.69
CA THR A 358 -12.94 -12.55 11.47
C THR A 358 -14.02 -13.02 10.49
N ILE A 359 -14.87 -12.11 10.01
CA ILE A 359 -15.96 -12.40 9.05
C ILE A 359 -15.40 -12.39 7.63
N GLN A 360 -15.77 -13.39 6.84
CA GLN A 360 -15.48 -13.44 5.41
C GLN A 360 -16.71 -13.00 4.61
N GLU A 361 -16.50 -12.69 3.34
CA GLU A 361 -17.56 -12.23 2.45
C GLU A 361 -18.66 -13.29 2.33
N GLY A 362 -19.90 -12.90 2.65
CA GLY A 362 -21.04 -13.81 2.66
C GLY A 362 -21.12 -14.78 3.84
N ASP A 363 -20.15 -14.76 4.76
CA ASP A 363 -20.05 -15.72 5.88
C ASP A 363 -20.19 -15.05 7.25
N ALA A 364 -21.37 -14.47 7.51
CA ALA A 364 -21.73 -13.97 8.85
C ALA A 364 -22.70 -14.90 9.58
N LYS A 365 -23.07 -16.05 8.99
CA LYS A 365 -24.12 -16.91 9.54
C LYS A 365 -23.72 -17.46 10.92
N GLY A 366 -24.58 -17.23 11.90
CA GLY A 366 -24.34 -17.66 13.28
C GLY A 366 -23.30 -16.82 14.03
N LYS A 367 -22.76 -15.76 13.40
CA LYS A 367 -21.89 -14.78 14.05
C LYS A 367 -22.71 -13.71 14.75
N ARG A 368 -22.26 -13.31 15.93
CA ARG A 368 -22.83 -12.21 16.70
C ARG A 368 -21.95 -10.99 16.58
N VAL A 369 -22.50 -9.91 16.05
CA VAL A 369 -21.78 -8.66 15.79
C VAL A 369 -22.37 -7.54 16.61
N LEU A 370 -21.51 -6.81 17.30
CA LEU A 370 -21.85 -5.55 17.96
C LEU A 370 -21.38 -4.38 17.10
N ILE A 371 -22.25 -3.43 16.80
CA ILE A 371 -21.91 -2.19 16.12
C ILE A 371 -22.12 -1.03 17.10
N TYR A 372 -21.02 -0.48 17.60
CA TYR A 372 -21.04 0.75 18.39
C TYR A 372 -21.00 1.95 17.46
N GLY A 373 -22.02 2.81 17.55
CA GLY A 373 -22.25 3.93 16.63
C GLY A 373 -23.14 3.54 15.45
N GLY A 374 -24.25 2.82 15.71
CA GLY A 374 -25.20 2.39 14.68
C GLY A 374 -25.82 3.54 13.86
N ASN A 375 -25.79 4.77 14.38
CA ASN A 375 -26.24 5.98 13.69
C ASN A 375 -25.18 6.60 12.75
N THR A 376 -23.92 6.16 12.81
CA THR A 376 -22.89 6.69 11.91
C THR A 376 -23.08 6.15 10.48
N PRO A 377 -22.58 6.84 9.43
CA PRO A 377 -22.63 6.32 8.07
C PRO A 377 -22.08 4.90 7.93
N VAL A 378 -20.93 4.64 8.54
CA VAL A 378 -20.25 3.33 8.51
C VAL A 378 -21.06 2.29 9.28
N GLY A 379 -21.63 2.66 10.44
CA GLY A 379 -22.49 1.78 11.23
C GLY A 379 -23.77 1.38 10.50
N CYS A 380 -24.41 2.31 9.79
CA CYS A 380 -25.58 2.05 8.96
C CYS A 380 -25.29 1.01 7.86
N ILE A 381 -24.12 1.11 7.21
CA ILE A 381 -23.71 0.17 6.16
C ILE A 381 -23.34 -1.20 6.75
N LEU A 382 -22.57 -1.23 7.85
CA LEU A 382 -22.18 -2.48 8.52
C LEU A 382 -23.39 -3.29 9.00
N THR A 383 -24.40 -2.62 9.56
CA THR A 383 -25.65 -3.28 10.01
C THR A 383 -26.27 -4.06 8.85
N GLN A 384 -26.45 -3.40 7.71
CA GLN A 384 -27.07 -4.01 6.54
C GLN A 384 -26.23 -5.16 5.97
N LEU A 385 -24.91 -4.98 5.83
CA LEU A 385 -24.01 -6.01 5.29
C LEU A 385 -23.99 -7.28 6.16
N VAL A 386 -23.86 -7.12 7.49
CA VAL A 386 -23.83 -8.27 8.40
C VAL A 386 -25.17 -9.00 8.39
N LYS A 387 -26.29 -8.27 8.36
CA LYS A 387 -27.63 -8.86 8.26
C LYS A 387 -27.84 -9.59 6.95
N LEU A 388 -27.41 -9.00 5.83
CA LEU A 388 -27.49 -9.61 4.50
C LEU A 388 -26.74 -10.95 4.46
N TRP A 389 -25.62 -11.06 5.17
CA TRP A 389 -24.82 -12.29 5.26
C TRP A 389 -25.28 -13.26 6.37
N GLY A 390 -26.46 -13.02 6.95
CA GLY A 390 -27.11 -13.93 7.91
C GLY A 390 -26.58 -13.83 9.34
N GLY A 391 -25.86 -12.76 9.68
CA GLY A 391 -25.39 -12.49 11.03
C GLY A 391 -26.46 -11.95 11.97
N TYR A 392 -26.20 -12.08 13.27
CA TYR A 392 -26.93 -11.40 14.32
C TYR A 392 -26.27 -10.05 14.61
N VAL A 393 -27.04 -8.97 14.57
CA VAL A 393 -26.55 -7.61 14.79
C VAL A 393 -27.21 -7.00 16.01
N LEU A 394 -26.37 -6.63 16.98
CA LEU A 394 -26.73 -5.70 18.04
C LEU A 394 -26.10 -4.34 17.74
N THR A 395 -26.88 -3.27 17.73
CA THR A 395 -26.37 -1.91 17.53
C THR A 395 -26.51 -1.08 18.81
N ILE A 396 -25.49 -0.28 19.13
CA ILE A 396 -25.59 0.79 20.13
C ILE A 396 -25.66 2.12 19.38
N CYS A 397 -26.71 2.91 19.61
CA CYS A 397 -26.90 4.20 18.94
C CYS A 397 -27.68 5.19 19.82
N THR A 398 -27.76 6.44 19.36
CA THR A 398 -28.61 7.45 19.99
C THR A 398 -30.09 7.05 19.89
N PRO A 399 -30.96 7.53 20.82
CA PRO A 399 -32.37 7.18 20.85
C PRO A 399 -33.10 7.48 19.53
N ASN A 400 -32.77 8.62 18.93
CA ASN A 400 -33.37 9.08 17.67
C ASN A 400 -33.05 8.15 16.50
N ALA A 401 -31.94 7.41 16.58
CA ALA A 401 -31.51 6.47 15.55
C ALA A 401 -32.09 5.06 15.71
N ILE A 402 -32.78 4.75 16.81
CA ILE A 402 -33.36 3.42 17.05
C ILE A 402 -34.29 2.97 15.91
N PRO A 403 -35.22 3.82 15.39
CA PRO A 403 -36.10 3.42 14.30
C PRO A 403 -35.32 3.11 13.02
N VAL A 404 -34.28 3.91 12.73
CA VAL A 404 -33.42 3.71 11.56
C VAL A 404 -32.63 2.42 11.69
N SER A 405 -31.93 2.19 12.80
CA SER A 405 -31.17 0.96 13.05
C SER A 405 -32.03 -0.30 12.90
N LYS A 406 -33.28 -0.29 13.39
CA LYS A 406 -34.23 -1.40 13.22
C LYS A 406 -34.65 -1.58 11.75
N ALA A 407 -34.94 -0.49 11.05
CA ALA A 407 -35.30 -0.53 9.62
C ALA A 407 -34.15 -1.09 8.76
N LEU A 408 -32.90 -0.82 9.15
CA LEU A 408 -31.70 -1.37 8.50
C LEU A 408 -31.43 -2.84 8.85
N GLY A 409 -32.23 -3.43 9.74
CA GLY A 409 -32.20 -4.86 10.04
C GLY A 409 -31.54 -5.25 11.37
N ALA A 410 -31.17 -4.30 12.24
CA ALA A 410 -30.63 -4.63 13.55
C ALA A 410 -31.61 -5.52 14.35
N ASP A 411 -31.12 -6.64 14.90
CA ASP A 411 -31.95 -7.56 15.67
C ASP A 411 -32.29 -6.96 17.04
N ASN A 412 -31.28 -6.37 17.69
CA ASN A 412 -31.41 -5.67 18.97
C ASN A 412 -30.72 -4.29 18.90
N VAL A 413 -31.28 -3.33 19.63
CA VAL A 413 -30.75 -1.97 19.70
C VAL A 413 -30.67 -1.53 21.16
N ILE A 414 -29.49 -1.06 21.56
CA ILE A 414 -29.23 -0.44 22.85
C ILE A 414 -29.16 1.09 22.66
N SER A 415 -29.88 1.83 23.50
CA SER A 415 -29.93 3.30 23.48
C SER A 415 -28.83 3.91 24.35
N LEU A 416 -28.17 4.97 23.89
CA LEU A 416 -27.11 5.68 24.62
C LEU A 416 -27.60 6.62 25.74
N ASP A 417 -28.91 6.80 25.91
CA ASP A 417 -29.43 7.99 26.61
C ASP A 417 -29.20 8.06 28.12
N ASN A 418 -29.02 6.94 28.84
CA ASN A 418 -28.84 6.91 30.32
C ASN A 418 -28.56 5.50 30.91
N SER A 419 -28.45 4.45 30.08
CA SER A 419 -28.19 3.09 30.56
C SER A 419 -26.70 2.89 30.83
N ASN A 420 -26.38 2.09 31.86
CA ASN A 420 -25.03 1.60 31.99
C ASN A 420 -24.83 0.54 30.89
N ILE A 421 -24.23 0.96 29.77
CA ILE A 421 -23.94 0.13 28.59
C ILE A 421 -23.28 -1.19 29.00
N GLU A 422 -22.40 -1.17 30.00
CA GLU A 422 -21.75 -2.37 30.52
C GLU A 422 -22.77 -3.38 31.07
N LYS A 423 -23.77 -2.92 31.83
CA LYS A 423 -24.81 -3.80 32.38
C LYS A 423 -25.72 -4.35 31.29
N GLU A 424 -26.07 -3.55 30.29
CA GLU A 424 -26.90 -4.03 29.17
C GLU A 424 -26.14 -5.03 28.30
N LEU A 425 -24.86 -4.79 28.02
CA LEU A 425 -24.01 -5.74 27.30
C LEU A 425 -23.86 -7.08 28.04
N GLN A 426 -23.83 -7.07 29.38
CA GLN A 426 -23.81 -8.29 30.20
C GLN A 426 -25.09 -9.14 30.08
N LEU A 427 -26.21 -8.57 29.63
CA LEU A 427 -27.45 -9.32 29.39
C LEU A 427 -27.44 -10.09 28.07
N HIS A 428 -26.42 -9.87 27.23
CA HIS A 428 -26.28 -10.52 25.94
C HIS A 428 -25.11 -11.50 25.94
N ASP A 429 -25.20 -12.55 25.10
CA ASP A 429 -24.04 -13.40 24.85
C ASP A 429 -22.95 -12.59 24.14
N LYS A 430 -21.72 -13.03 24.38
CA LYS A 430 -20.50 -12.46 23.81
C LYS A 430 -20.53 -12.41 22.28
N PHE A 431 -19.77 -11.47 21.72
CA PHE A 431 -19.74 -11.17 20.29
C PHE A 431 -18.49 -11.77 19.63
N ASP A 432 -18.64 -12.24 18.39
CA ASP A 432 -17.53 -12.64 17.51
C ASP A 432 -16.74 -11.41 17.05
N VAL A 433 -17.45 -10.33 16.74
CA VAL A 433 -16.88 -9.10 16.20
C VAL A 433 -17.54 -7.89 16.87
N ILE A 434 -16.73 -6.90 17.22
CA ILE A 434 -17.20 -5.59 17.65
C ILE A 434 -16.62 -4.52 16.73
N PHE A 435 -17.50 -3.76 16.10
CA PHE A 435 -17.16 -2.60 15.30
C PHE A 435 -17.36 -1.31 16.10
N TYR A 436 -16.31 -0.51 16.22
CA TYR A 436 -16.39 0.84 16.78
C TYR A 436 -16.32 1.87 15.64
N THR A 437 -17.44 2.55 15.41
CA THR A 437 -17.60 3.47 14.26
C THR A 437 -17.55 4.95 14.64
N GLY A 438 -17.35 5.25 15.92
CA GLY A 438 -17.39 6.60 16.47
C GLY A 438 -18.70 6.86 17.21
N GLY A 439 -19.08 8.14 17.28
CA GLY A 439 -20.17 8.61 18.14
C GLY A 439 -19.65 9.04 19.51
N GLU A 440 -20.44 8.80 20.55
CA GLU A 440 -20.04 9.14 21.92
C GLU A 440 -18.80 8.33 22.36
N PRO A 441 -17.85 8.96 23.07
CA PRO A 441 -16.65 8.27 23.50
C PRO A 441 -16.98 7.25 24.59
N ILE A 442 -16.52 6.01 24.40
CA ILE A 442 -16.60 4.93 25.39
C ILE A 442 -15.22 4.32 25.62
N ASP A 443 -14.99 3.80 26.82
CA ASP A 443 -13.78 3.03 27.10
C ASP A 443 -13.79 1.73 26.27
N GLU A 444 -12.77 1.58 25.44
CA GLU A 444 -12.53 0.40 24.61
C GLU A 444 -12.50 -0.89 25.43
N HIS A 445 -12.08 -0.84 26.69
CA HIS A 445 -12.06 -1.99 27.59
C HIS A 445 -13.46 -2.56 27.85
N ILE A 446 -14.48 -1.71 27.99
CA ILE A 446 -15.88 -2.14 28.20
C ILE A 446 -16.36 -2.96 26.99
N LEU A 447 -16.05 -2.50 25.78
CA LEU A 447 -16.40 -3.21 24.55
C LEU A 447 -15.64 -4.54 24.46
N LYS A 448 -14.30 -4.51 24.64
CA LYS A 448 -13.45 -5.71 24.49
C LYS A 448 -13.77 -6.83 25.47
N GLN A 449 -14.27 -6.54 26.67
CA GLN A 449 -14.68 -7.57 27.64
C GLN A 449 -15.82 -8.46 27.13
N ASN A 450 -16.64 -7.93 26.23
CA ASN A 450 -17.78 -8.63 25.64
C ASN A 450 -17.43 -9.45 24.38
N LEU A 451 -16.14 -9.56 24.04
CA LEU A 451 -15.67 -10.44 22.97
C LEU A 451 -15.52 -11.89 23.43
N ILE A 452 -15.78 -12.82 22.51
CA ILE A 452 -15.36 -14.21 22.65
C ILE A 452 -13.82 -14.33 22.62
N PRO A 453 -13.24 -15.41 23.15
CA PRO A 453 -11.84 -15.74 22.87
C PRO A 453 -11.61 -15.78 21.34
N TYR A 454 -10.56 -15.10 20.87
CA TYR A 454 -10.25 -14.94 19.44
C TYR A 454 -11.24 -14.09 18.62
N GLY A 455 -12.17 -13.38 19.28
CA GLY A 455 -13.00 -12.38 18.63
C GLY A 455 -12.19 -11.16 18.17
N SER A 456 -12.75 -10.39 17.23
CA SER A 456 -12.09 -9.21 16.65
C SER A 456 -12.74 -7.91 17.10
N TYR A 457 -11.91 -6.95 17.52
CA TYR A 457 -12.32 -5.57 17.74
C TYR A 457 -11.77 -4.70 16.61
N VAL A 458 -12.64 -3.98 15.92
CA VAL A 458 -12.26 -3.18 14.75
C VAL A 458 -12.79 -1.75 14.89
N SER A 459 -11.89 -0.78 15.01
CA SER A 459 -12.22 0.64 14.98
C SER A 459 -12.10 1.22 13.57
N THR A 460 -13.14 1.88 13.07
CA THR A 460 -13.13 2.59 11.77
C THR A 460 -12.85 4.08 11.90
N VAL A 461 -12.80 4.59 13.13
CA VAL A 461 -12.42 5.98 13.41
C VAL A 461 -10.97 6.22 12.97
N PRO A 462 -10.69 7.31 12.24
CA PRO A 462 -9.34 7.59 11.76
C PRO A 462 -8.36 7.75 12.92
N GLU A 463 -7.37 6.85 12.99
CA GLU A 463 -6.29 6.88 13.98
C GLU A 463 -5.38 8.09 13.79
N GLN A 464 -4.79 8.61 14.88
CA GLN A 464 -3.83 9.70 14.79
C GLN A 464 -2.58 9.25 14.05
N LEU A 465 -2.26 9.95 12.95
CA LEU A 465 -1.10 9.62 12.14
C LEU A 465 0.18 10.13 12.83
N ILE A 466 1.01 9.20 13.30
CA ILE A 466 2.32 9.49 13.92
C ILE A 466 3.16 10.40 13.00
N SER A 467 3.05 10.22 11.68
CA SER A 467 3.78 11.05 10.70
C SER A 467 3.56 12.55 10.89
N ASP A 468 2.37 12.97 11.34
CA ASP A 468 2.02 14.38 11.48
C ASP A 468 2.53 15.01 12.78
N SER A 469 2.88 14.18 13.78
CA SER A 469 3.49 14.59 15.05
C SER A 469 5.02 14.47 15.06
N LEU A 470 5.63 13.87 14.03
CA LEU A 470 7.09 13.76 13.94
C LEU A 470 7.76 15.15 13.85
N GLY A 471 8.75 15.36 14.71
CA GLY A 471 9.68 16.48 14.64
C GLY A 471 10.51 16.48 13.36
N PHE A 472 11.20 17.58 13.07
CA PHE A 472 11.87 17.82 11.78
C PHE A 472 12.85 16.70 11.35
N ILE A 473 13.68 16.21 12.29
CA ILE A 473 14.68 15.17 12.03
C ILE A 473 14.00 13.86 11.63
N PHE A 474 13.11 13.34 12.50
CA PHE A 474 12.39 12.10 12.24
C PHE A 474 11.48 12.19 11.00
N ARG A 475 10.91 13.37 10.73
CA ARG A 475 10.13 13.62 9.51
C ARG A 475 10.98 13.47 8.26
N SER A 476 12.23 13.92 8.28
CA SER A 476 13.15 13.83 7.14
C SER A 476 13.55 12.38 6.86
N ILE A 477 13.81 11.61 7.91
CA ILE A 477 14.07 10.16 7.82
C ILE A 477 12.83 9.45 7.26
N PHE A 478 11.64 9.72 7.82
CA PHE A 478 10.38 9.15 7.36
C PHE A 478 10.11 9.48 5.88
N ALA A 479 10.32 10.72 5.47
CA ALA A 479 10.19 11.14 4.07
C ALA A 479 11.17 10.39 3.15
N GLY A 480 12.40 10.15 3.60
CA GLY A 480 13.38 9.32 2.91
C GLY A 480 12.87 7.89 2.70
N CYS A 481 12.37 7.25 3.76
CA CYS A 481 11.80 5.89 3.69
C CYS A 481 10.60 5.80 2.73
N VAL A 482 9.70 6.78 2.77
CA VAL A 482 8.54 6.84 1.85
C VAL A 482 9.03 6.94 0.40
N ARG A 483 10.00 7.81 0.11
CA ARG A 483 10.55 7.96 -1.25
C ARG A 483 11.25 6.69 -1.76
N VAL A 484 12.01 6.01 -0.91
CA VAL A 484 12.63 4.72 -1.27
C VAL A 484 11.54 3.70 -1.61
N LYS A 485 10.49 3.60 -0.80
CA LYS A 485 9.39 2.66 -1.08
C LYS A 485 8.62 3.00 -2.36
N LEU A 486 8.36 4.29 -2.61
CA LEU A 486 7.73 4.73 -3.86
C LEU A 486 8.61 4.43 -5.08
N LEU A 487 9.93 4.60 -4.97
CA LEU A 487 10.88 4.25 -6.02
C LEU A 487 10.88 2.74 -6.28
N VAL A 488 10.88 1.92 -5.24
CA VAL A 488 10.76 0.46 -5.35
C VAL A 488 9.45 0.10 -6.05
N GLN A 489 8.32 0.67 -5.62
CA GLN A 489 7.02 0.43 -6.27
C GLN A 489 7.03 0.81 -7.75
N TYR A 490 7.61 1.96 -8.09
CA TYR A 490 7.77 2.39 -9.48
C TYR A 490 8.62 1.42 -10.30
N VAL A 491 9.77 0.96 -9.78
CA VAL A 491 10.67 0.02 -10.46
C VAL A 491 9.99 -1.34 -10.72
N PHE A 492 9.16 -1.80 -9.80
CA PHE A 492 8.42 -3.07 -9.94
C PHE A 492 7.02 -2.92 -10.56
N GLY A 493 6.64 -1.74 -11.05
CA GLY A 493 5.36 -1.51 -11.71
C GLY A 493 4.13 -1.58 -10.79
N PHE A 494 4.29 -1.40 -9.48
CA PHE A 494 3.17 -1.34 -8.55
C PHE A 494 2.49 0.04 -8.57
N ASN A 495 1.15 0.04 -8.50
CA ASN A 495 0.35 1.26 -8.53
C ASN A 495 0.61 2.16 -7.31
N MET A 496 1.07 3.39 -7.55
CA MET A 496 1.40 4.37 -6.50
C MET A 496 0.17 4.84 -5.68
N HIS A 497 -1.04 4.70 -6.24
CA HIS A 497 -2.29 5.17 -5.63
C HIS A 497 -2.75 4.31 -4.42
N GLN A 498 -2.18 3.12 -4.21
CA GLN A 498 -2.57 2.18 -3.15
C GLN A 498 -1.89 2.44 -1.80
N TRP A 499 -1.36 3.65 -1.55
CA TRP A 499 -0.64 3.91 -0.30
C TRP A 499 -1.57 4.01 0.92
N LYS A 500 -1.42 3.07 1.88
CA LYS A 500 -2.13 3.00 3.16
C LYS A 500 -3.65 3.12 3.00
N GLU A 501 -4.22 4.28 3.27
CA GLU A 501 -5.66 4.52 3.14
C GLU A 501 -6.14 4.34 1.70
N GLY A 502 -5.25 4.57 0.71
CA GLY A 502 -5.54 4.27 -0.69
C GLY A 502 -5.73 2.77 -0.98
N SER A 503 -5.26 1.85 -0.13
CA SER A 503 -5.57 0.42 -0.28
C SER A 503 -6.96 0.05 0.27
N LYS A 504 -7.53 0.88 1.15
CA LYS A 504 -8.89 0.71 1.66
C LYS A 504 -9.93 1.16 0.63
N ILE A 505 -9.56 2.15 -0.19
CA ILE A 505 -10.38 2.68 -1.26
C ILE A 505 -10.13 1.82 -2.51
N ASN A 506 -10.97 0.81 -2.66
CA ASN A 506 -10.89 -0.17 -3.72
C ASN A 506 -12.16 -0.14 -4.56
N THR A 507 -12.03 0.00 -5.88
CA THR A 507 -13.16 -0.01 -6.81
C THR A 507 -13.91 -1.34 -6.81
N ALA A 508 -13.27 -2.46 -6.44
CA ALA A 508 -13.96 -3.73 -6.25
C ALA A 508 -15.01 -3.66 -5.13
N TYR A 509 -14.71 -2.99 -4.02
CA TYR A 509 -15.67 -2.79 -2.92
C TYR A 509 -16.80 -1.87 -3.36
N LEU A 510 -16.46 -0.80 -4.08
CA LEU A 510 -17.47 0.12 -4.62
C LEU A 510 -18.41 -0.57 -5.61
N GLN A 511 -17.87 -1.43 -6.48
CA GLN A 511 -18.68 -2.20 -7.42
C GLN A 511 -19.61 -3.17 -6.69
N ALA A 512 -19.11 -3.93 -5.70
CA ALA A 512 -19.95 -4.83 -4.93
C ALA A 512 -21.07 -4.07 -4.17
N LEU A 513 -20.75 -2.93 -3.58
CA LEU A 513 -21.74 -2.05 -2.94
C LEU A 513 -22.76 -1.49 -3.93
N CYS A 514 -22.34 -1.14 -5.16
CA CYS A 514 -23.25 -0.76 -6.23
C CYS A 514 -24.23 -1.89 -6.57
N ASP A 515 -23.72 -3.10 -6.75
CA ASP A 515 -24.53 -4.26 -7.13
C ASP A 515 -25.58 -4.56 -6.05
N LEU A 516 -25.20 -4.43 -4.77
CA LEU A 516 -26.13 -4.57 -3.64
C LEU A 516 -27.18 -3.45 -3.60
N ALA A 517 -26.79 -2.22 -3.90
CA ALA A 517 -27.72 -1.09 -3.95
C ALA A 517 -28.71 -1.22 -5.13
N ASP A 518 -28.23 -1.57 -6.33
CA ASP A 518 -29.08 -1.80 -7.49
C ASP A 518 -30.01 -3.02 -7.33
N ALA A 519 -29.64 -3.99 -6.48
CA ALA A 519 -30.48 -5.11 -6.08
C ALA A 519 -31.48 -4.78 -4.95
N ASP A 520 -31.55 -3.52 -4.50
CA ASP A 520 -32.38 -3.05 -3.38
C ASP A 520 -32.08 -3.75 -2.04
N GLN A 521 -30.88 -4.32 -1.90
CA GLN A 521 -30.41 -5.00 -0.68
C GLN A 521 -29.66 -4.06 0.27
N LEU A 522 -29.25 -2.89 -0.22
CA LEU A 522 -28.52 -1.88 0.54
C LEU A 522 -29.17 -0.51 0.36
N GLN A 523 -29.68 0.05 1.46
CA GLN A 523 -30.28 1.37 1.53
C GLN A 523 -29.23 2.43 1.90
N MET A 524 -29.31 3.58 1.23
CA MET A 524 -28.45 4.74 1.47
C MET A 524 -29.09 5.68 2.49
N VAL A 525 -28.38 5.95 3.59
CA VAL A 525 -28.90 6.78 4.70
C VAL A 525 -28.29 8.17 4.62
N VAL A 526 -29.09 9.14 4.21
CA VAL A 526 -28.75 10.57 4.18
C VAL A 526 -29.54 11.31 5.25
N ASP A 527 -28.85 12.03 6.10
CA ASP A 527 -29.48 12.86 7.14
C ASP A 527 -29.90 14.21 6.57
N ARG A 528 -28.91 14.95 6.03
CA ARG A 528 -29.08 16.33 5.58
C ARG A 528 -28.27 16.62 4.34
N VAL A 529 -28.83 17.49 3.53
CA VAL A 529 -28.21 18.03 2.32
C VAL A 529 -28.03 19.53 2.49
N TYR A 530 -26.82 20.01 2.24
CA TYR A 530 -26.43 21.41 2.33
C TYR A 530 -25.95 21.92 0.97
N GLY A 531 -26.09 23.23 0.76
CA GLY A 531 -25.38 23.94 -0.31
C GLY A 531 -23.93 24.25 0.09
N PRO A 532 -23.05 24.56 -0.88
CA PRO A 532 -21.62 24.71 -0.62
C PRO A 532 -21.31 25.94 0.25
N TYR A 533 -22.17 26.97 0.24
CA TYR A 533 -22.08 28.15 1.11
C TYR A 533 -22.27 27.82 2.60
N ASN A 534 -22.93 26.70 2.93
CA ASN A 534 -23.26 26.33 4.32
C ASN A 534 -22.33 25.26 4.87
N ILE A 535 -21.09 25.18 4.37
CA ILE A 535 -20.14 24.12 4.74
C ILE A 535 -19.83 24.08 6.24
N GLU A 536 -19.69 25.23 6.91
CA GLU A 536 -19.43 25.24 8.35
C GLU A 536 -20.55 24.54 9.14
N GLN A 537 -21.80 24.80 8.77
CA GLN A 537 -22.96 24.14 9.38
C GLN A 537 -22.94 22.63 9.10
N ALA A 538 -22.55 22.21 7.90
CA ALA A 538 -22.43 20.81 7.55
C ALA A 538 -21.30 20.11 8.34
N LEU A 539 -20.16 20.78 8.56
CA LEU A 539 -19.05 20.28 9.37
C LEU A 539 -19.39 20.21 10.86
N HIS A 540 -20.21 21.12 11.38
CA HIS A 540 -20.73 21.02 12.75
C HIS A 540 -21.77 19.91 12.87
N HIS A 541 -22.61 19.72 11.86
CA HIS A 541 -23.64 18.70 11.85
C HIS A 541 -23.07 17.28 11.95
N ILE A 542 -21.98 16.97 11.23
CA ILE A 542 -21.34 15.63 11.31
C ILE A 542 -20.68 15.35 12.67
N LEU A 543 -20.49 16.36 13.51
CA LEU A 543 -19.97 16.22 14.87
C LEU A 543 -21.11 16.15 15.91
N ASP A 544 -22.35 16.41 15.52
CA ASP A 544 -23.50 16.25 16.39
C ASP A 544 -23.70 14.75 16.69
N PRO A 545 -23.72 14.33 17.97
CA PRO A 545 -23.97 12.92 18.32
C PRO A 545 -25.33 12.42 17.82
N ASN A 546 -26.29 13.32 17.58
CA ASN A 546 -27.62 12.97 17.09
C ASN A 546 -27.72 12.82 15.57
N ALA A 547 -26.65 13.11 14.81
CA ALA A 547 -26.66 12.91 13.36
C ALA A 547 -26.84 11.42 13.01
N ILE A 548 -27.62 11.15 11.96
CA ILE A 548 -28.00 9.79 11.53
C ILE A 548 -27.68 9.59 10.06
N GLY A 549 -26.60 8.85 9.78
CA GLY A 549 -26.13 8.62 8.42
C GLY A 549 -25.28 9.77 7.90
N SER A 550 -25.30 9.98 6.58
CA SER A 550 -24.37 10.89 5.89
C SER A 550 -24.90 12.31 5.75
N THR A 551 -23.99 13.27 5.82
CA THR A 551 -24.24 14.67 5.45
C THR A 551 -23.67 14.94 4.07
N ILE A 552 -24.44 15.57 3.19
CA ILE A 552 -24.10 15.75 1.77
C ILE A 552 -24.02 17.24 1.42
N ILE A 553 -23.03 17.61 0.60
CA ILE A 553 -22.96 18.89 -0.11
C ILE A 553 -23.40 18.67 -1.56
N THR A 554 -24.25 19.55 -2.08
CA THR A 554 -24.70 19.53 -3.47
C THR A 554 -24.14 20.70 -4.27
N PHE A 555 -23.65 20.43 -5.47
CA PHE A 555 -23.20 21.43 -6.44
C PHE A 555 -24.25 21.45 -7.56
N GLN A 556 -25.00 22.54 -7.65
CA GLN A 556 -26.11 22.70 -8.60
C GLN A 556 -25.62 23.01 -10.01
#